data_AF-A0A0N5CK04-F1
#
_entry.id   AF-A0A0N5CK04-F1
#
_cell.length_a   1.000
_cell.length_b   1.000
_cell.length_c   1.000
_cell.angle_alpha   90.00
_cell.angle_beta   90.00
_cell.angle_gamma   90.00
#
_symmetry.space_group_name_H-M   'P 1'
#
loop_
_entity.id
_entity.type
_entity.pdbx_description
1 polymer ?
#
loop_
_entity_poly.entity_id
_entity_poly.type
_entity_poly.pdbx_seq_one_letter_code
_entity_poly.pdbx_strand_id
1 'polypeptide(L)'
;MRKSDPNLNNSTTQKGVITHTLGNLITVWPLNLNQEKEIVFNDFPTISSQTLHVGDWIQMEVDSGDIIVYREKISPILPTYVSARGDVRVKTQLYFPNGLVTRGKNLIAYSDDFGPIGIFFPCPEIDAKFSYDVWVTR
;
A
#
# COMPACT_ATOMS: atom_id res chain seq x y z
N MET A 1 -38.72 -15.49 -17.86
CA MET A 1 -37.78 -16.13 -16.90
C MET A 1 -36.37 -15.96 -17.45
N ARG A 2 -35.64 -14.91 -17.06
CA ARG A 2 -34.23 -14.76 -17.41
C ARG A 2 -33.43 -15.58 -16.40
N LYS A 3 -32.70 -16.60 -16.86
CA LYS A 3 -31.69 -17.27 -16.04
C LYS A 3 -30.61 -16.22 -15.75
N SER A 4 -30.41 -15.90 -14.49
CA SER A 4 -29.26 -15.16 -13.99
C SER A 4 -28.04 -16.06 -14.07
N ASP A 5 -26.99 -15.60 -14.74
CA ASP A 5 -25.67 -16.25 -14.76
C ASP A 5 -25.03 -16.18 -13.37
N PRO A 6 -24.61 -17.32 -12.76
CA PRO A 6 -23.92 -17.32 -11.48
C PRO A 6 -22.43 -17.38 -11.74
N ASN A 7 -21.81 -16.27 -12.14
CA ASN A 7 -20.35 -16.07 -12.09
C ASN A 7 -20.07 -14.57 -12.22
N LEU A 8 -20.55 -13.79 -11.25
CA LEU A 8 -19.97 -12.48 -11.00
C LEU A 8 -18.69 -12.73 -10.21
N ASN A 9 -17.58 -12.99 -10.90
CA ASN A 9 -16.27 -13.02 -10.28
C ASN A 9 -16.01 -11.63 -9.70
N ASN A 10 -16.15 -11.49 -8.39
CA ASN A 10 -15.88 -10.25 -7.67
C ASN A 10 -14.37 -10.08 -7.44
N SER A 11 -13.56 -10.34 -8.45
CA SER A 11 -12.12 -10.09 -8.36
C SER A 11 -11.85 -8.60 -8.52
N THR A 12 -11.02 -8.05 -7.63
CA THR A 12 -10.58 -6.65 -7.71
C THR A 12 -9.09 -6.60 -7.99
N THR A 13 -8.70 -5.82 -9.00
CA THR A 13 -7.29 -5.58 -9.28
C THR A 13 -6.75 -4.54 -8.31
N GLN A 14 -5.67 -4.87 -7.64
CA GLN A 14 -4.98 -3.99 -6.70
C GLN A 14 -3.50 -3.89 -7.03
N LYS A 15 -2.87 -2.78 -6.63
CA LYS A 15 -1.44 -2.56 -6.77
C LYS A 15 -0.85 -2.24 -5.42
N GLY A 16 0.41 -2.58 -5.20
CA GLY A 16 1.08 -2.27 -3.95
C GLY A 16 2.57 -2.59 -3.98
N VAL A 17 3.25 -2.20 -2.91
CA VAL A 17 4.68 -2.47 -2.70
C VAL A 17 4.86 -3.57 -1.67
N ILE A 18 5.77 -4.50 -1.93
CA ILE A 18 6.10 -5.56 -0.98
C ILE A 18 6.90 -4.96 0.17
N THR A 19 6.34 -4.99 1.37
CA THR A 19 6.97 -4.46 2.60
C THR A 19 7.76 -5.54 3.34
N HIS A 20 7.37 -6.81 3.20
CA HIS A 20 8.02 -7.91 3.91
C HIS A 20 7.88 -9.24 3.16
N THR A 21 8.87 -10.11 3.30
CA THR A 21 8.87 -11.48 2.78
C THR A 21 9.41 -12.44 3.84
N LEU A 22 8.67 -13.50 4.15
CA LEU A 22 9.10 -14.57 5.05
C LEU A 22 8.86 -15.94 4.40
N GLY A 23 9.91 -16.52 3.85
CA GLY A 23 9.76 -17.70 2.97
C GLY A 23 8.89 -17.33 1.77
N ASN A 24 7.75 -18.01 1.62
CA ASN A 24 6.78 -17.71 0.56
C ASN A 24 5.70 -16.73 1.01
N LEU A 25 5.66 -16.33 2.28
CA LEU A 25 4.67 -15.36 2.77
C LEU A 25 5.10 -13.95 2.36
N ILE A 26 4.26 -13.25 1.62
CA ILE A 26 4.48 -11.90 1.13
C ILE A 26 3.48 -10.97 1.80
N THR A 27 3.99 -9.86 2.33
CA THR A 27 3.19 -8.74 2.83
C THR A 27 3.31 -7.57 1.86
N VAL A 28 2.16 -7.02 1.48
CA VAL A 28 2.05 -5.92 0.52
C VAL A 28 1.33 -4.76 1.17
N TRP A 29 1.90 -3.57 1.06
CA TRP A 29 1.20 -2.32 1.32
C TRP A 29 0.43 -1.90 0.06
N PRO A 30 -0.92 -1.98 0.07
CA PRO A 30 -1.71 -1.62 -1.09
C PRO A 30 -1.72 -0.10 -1.30
N LEU A 31 -1.66 0.30 -2.57
CA LEU A 31 -1.95 1.64 -3.04
C LEU A 31 -3.47 1.79 -3.23
N ASN A 32 -4.19 1.78 -2.11
CA ASN A 32 -5.66 1.89 -2.08
C ASN A 32 -6.09 2.65 -0.83
N LEU A 33 -6.67 3.85 -1.03
CA LEU A 33 -7.15 4.74 0.02
C LEU A 33 -8.20 4.13 0.95
N ASN A 34 -8.95 3.14 0.46
CA ASN A 34 -10.02 2.49 1.22
C ASN A 34 -9.53 1.25 1.98
N GLN A 35 -8.25 0.88 1.83
CA GLN A 35 -7.70 -0.34 2.41
C GLN A 35 -6.66 -0.02 3.50
N GLU A 36 -7.15 0.03 4.73
CA GLU A 36 -6.32 0.28 5.91
C GLU A 36 -5.44 -0.91 6.31
N LYS A 37 -5.54 -2.09 5.67
CA LYS A 37 -4.77 -3.29 6.04
C LYS A 37 -3.82 -3.72 4.93
N GLU A 38 -2.65 -4.22 5.32
CA GLU A 38 -1.75 -4.88 4.39
C GLU A 38 -2.40 -6.16 3.83
N ILE A 39 -2.04 -6.49 2.60
CA ILE A 39 -2.42 -7.75 1.96
C ILE A 39 -1.32 -8.75 2.28
N VAL A 40 -1.70 -9.91 2.80
CA VAL A 40 -0.77 -10.99 3.13
C VAL A 40 -1.18 -12.23 2.37
N PHE A 41 -0.27 -12.79 1.57
CA PHE A 41 -0.54 -14.00 0.80
C PHE A 41 0.68 -14.91 0.73
N ASN A 42 0.44 -16.20 0.47
CA ASN A 42 1.51 -17.15 0.16
C ASN A 42 1.74 -17.16 -1.35
N ASP A 43 2.95 -16.82 -1.77
CA ASP A 43 3.37 -16.85 -3.16
C ASP A 43 3.73 -18.28 -3.57
N PHE A 44 2.88 -18.87 -4.40
CA PHE A 44 3.08 -20.21 -4.93
C PHE A 44 3.59 -20.16 -6.37
N PRO A 45 4.46 -21.10 -6.78
CA PRO A 45 5.02 -21.15 -8.14
C PRO A 45 3.97 -21.19 -9.26
N THR A 46 2.74 -21.63 -8.95
CA THR A 46 1.63 -21.70 -9.89
C THR A 46 1.04 -20.33 -10.25
N ILE A 47 1.32 -19.28 -9.46
CA ILE A 47 0.77 -17.94 -9.70
C ILE A 47 1.67 -17.16 -10.67
N SER A 48 2.99 -17.21 -10.49
CA SER A 48 3.97 -16.61 -11.39
C SER A 48 5.37 -17.16 -11.10
N SER A 49 6.22 -17.23 -12.13
CA SER A 49 7.64 -17.61 -12.00
C SER A 49 8.55 -16.44 -11.62
N GLN A 50 8.03 -15.21 -11.59
CA GLN A 50 8.83 -14.03 -11.26
C GLN A 50 9.23 -14.06 -9.78
N THR A 51 10.52 -13.91 -9.50
CA THR A 51 11.02 -13.71 -8.14
C THR A 51 10.59 -12.33 -7.63
N LEU A 52 10.08 -12.30 -6.40
CA LEU A 52 9.64 -11.09 -5.72
C LEU A 52 10.57 -10.77 -4.55
N HIS A 53 10.85 -9.48 -4.39
CA HIS A 53 11.70 -8.96 -3.32
C HIS A 53 11.00 -7.81 -2.59
N VAL A 54 11.44 -7.56 -1.35
CA VAL A 54 11.06 -6.36 -0.60
C VAL A 54 11.38 -5.11 -1.43
N GLY A 55 10.40 -4.20 -1.53
CA GLY A 55 10.45 -2.98 -2.35
C GLY A 55 9.97 -3.16 -3.80
N ASP A 56 9.72 -4.38 -4.26
CA ASP A 56 9.10 -4.61 -5.56
C ASP A 56 7.64 -4.14 -5.55
N TRP A 57 7.22 -3.54 -6.64
CA TRP A 57 5.83 -3.23 -6.89
C TRP A 57 5.17 -4.37 -7.64
N ILE A 58 3.96 -4.71 -7.23
CA ILE A 58 3.17 -5.75 -7.86
C ILE A 58 1.75 -5.28 -8.14
N GLN A 59 1.18 -5.82 -9.22
CA GLN A 59 -0.25 -5.84 -9.45
C GLN A 59 -0.78 -7.21 -9.06
N MET A 60 -1.95 -7.27 -8.44
CA MET A 60 -2.58 -8.48 -7.92
C MET A 60 -4.06 -8.49 -8.29
N GLU A 61 -4.61 -9.67 -8.57
CA GLU A 61 -6.05 -9.88 -8.57
C GLU A 61 -6.46 -10.56 -7.26
N VAL A 62 -7.29 -9.87 -6.51
CA VAL A 62 -7.79 -10.31 -5.20
C VAL A 62 -9.22 -10.80 -5.39
N ASP A 63 -9.44 -12.09 -5.18
CA ASP A 63 -10.78 -12.70 -5.13
C ASP A 63 -11.39 -12.53 -3.73
N SER A 64 -12.68 -12.88 -3.60
CA SER A 64 -13.40 -12.84 -2.33
C SER A 64 -12.63 -13.56 -1.20
N GLY A 65 -12.38 -12.84 -0.10
CA GLY A 65 -11.65 -13.37 1.06
C GLY A 65 -10.14 -13.16 1.05
N ASP A 66 -9.65 -12.11 0.38
CA ASP A 66 -8.22 -11.73 0.31
C ASP A 66 -7.32 -12.80 -0.34
N ILE A 67 -7.91 -13.64 -1.19
CA ILE A 67 -7.19 -14.69 -1.92
C ILE A 67 -6.58 -14.08 -3.19
N ILE A 68 -5.27 -14.19 -3.34
CA ILE A 68 -4.56 -13.74 -4.54
C ILE A 68 -4.58 -14.84 -5.60
N VAL A 69 -5.26 -14.59 -6.71
CA VAL A 69 -5.39 -15.55 -7.82
C VAL A 69 -4.43 -15.25 -8.98
N TYR A 70 -3.97 -14.01 -9.07
CA TYR A 70 -2.94 -13.57 -10.01
C TYR A 70 -2.06 -12.51 -9.35
N ARG A 71 -0.77 -12.52 -9.70
CA ARG A 71 0.13 -11.41 -9.41
C ARG A 71 1.21 -11.26 -10.48
N GLU A 72 1.70 -10.04 -10.66
CA GLU A 72 2.84 -9.74 -11.53
C GLU A 72 3.66 -8.58 -10.96
N LYS A 73 4.97 -8.64 -11.18
CA LYS A 73 5.88 -7.53 -10.92
C LYS A 73 5.66 -6.43 -11.94
N ILE A 74 5.54 -5.19 -11.46
CA ILE A 74 5.37 -3.98 -12.28
C ILE A 74 6.48 -2.97 -11.97
N SER A 75 6.58 -1.94 -12.82
CA SER A 75 7.44 -0.79 -12.53
C SER A 75 6.95 -0.04 -11.28
N PRO A 76 7.85 0.54 -10.47
CA PRO A 76 7.47 1.35 -9.32
C PRO A 76 6.50 2.47 -9.70
N ILE A 77 5.38 2.56 -8.97
CA ILE A 77 4.38 3.61 -9.17
C ILE A 77 4.84 4.91 -8.49
N LEU A 78 5.40 4.77 -7.30
CA LEU A 78 5.98 5.86 -6.53
C LEU A 78 7.46 5.59 -6.24
N PRO A 79 8.28 6.64 -6.07
CA PRO A 79 9.67 6.47 -5.64
C PRO A 79 9.73 5.64 -4.37
N THR A 80 10.48 4.55 -4.42
CA THR A 80 10.59 3.58 -3.33
C THR A 80 12.04 3.40 -2.95
N TYR A 81 12.31 3.40 -1.66
CA TYR A 81 13.62 3.18 -1.08
C TYR A 81 13.54 2.02 -0.10
N VAL A 82 14.47 1.08 -0.23
CA VAL A 82 14.64 -0.03 0.71
C VAL A 82 15.91 0.21 1.51
N SER A 83 15.77 0.28 2.84
CA SER A 83 16.93 0.45 3.72
C SER A 83 17.83 -0.79 3.71
N ALA A 84 19.07 -0.66 4.17
CA ALA A 84 19.96 -1.82 4.34
C ALA A 84 19.41 -2.90 5.31
N ARG A 85 18.42 -2.54 6.14
CA ARG A 85 17.73 -3.46 7.06
C ARG A 85 16.44 -4.05 6.47
N GLY A 86 16.07 -3.64 5.25
CA GLY A 86 14.84 -4.07 4.59
C GLY A 86 13.63 -3.17 4.84
N ASP A 87 13.79 -1.99 5.46
CA ASP A 87 12.65 -1.09 5.69
C ASP A 87 12.25 -0.43 4.37
N VAL A 88 10.97 -0.57 4.00
CA VAL A 88 10.43 0.04 2.78
C VAL A 88 9.90 1.43 3.09
N ARG A 89 10.38 2.40 2.35
CA ARG A 89 9.87 3.77 2.36
C ARG A 89 9.35 4.13 0.98
N VAL A 90 8.19 4.78 0.95
CA VAL A 90 7.60 5.29 -0.31
C VAL A 90 7.49 6.80 -0.21
N LYS A 91 7.83 7.49 -1.31
CA LYS A 91 7.70 8.94 -1.38
C LYS A 91 6.27 9.31 -1.79
N THR A 92 5.64 10.18 -1.01
CA THR A 92 4.29 10.70 -1.29
C THR A 92 4.22 12.18 -0.89
N GLN A 93 3.18 12.86 -1.34
CA GLN A 93 2.89 14.22 -0.93
C GLN A 93 1.88 14.23 0.21
N LEU A 94 2.20 14.97 1.28
CA LEU A 94 1.31 15.25 2.40
C LEU A 94 0.63 16.60 2.25
N TYR A 95 -0.62 16.67 2.66
CA TYR A 95 -1.40 17.90 2.82
C TYR A 95 -2.36 17.83 4.02
N PHE A 96 -2.98 18.97 4.35
CA PHE A 96 -3.77 19.15 5.57
C PHE A 96 -5.15 19.74 5.25
N PRO A 97 -6.11 18.92 4.77
CA PRO A 97 -7.40 19.41 4.26
C PRO A 97 -8.24 20.11 5.33
N ASN A 98 -8.06 19.72 6.60
CA ASN A 98 -8.79 20.25 7.76
C ASN A 98 -7.88 21.03 8.72
N GLY A 99 -6.76 21.57 8.24
CA GLY A 99 -5.73 22.17 9.09
C GLY A 99 -4.91 21.13 9.86
N LEU A 100 -4.20 21.58 10.89
CA LEU A 100 -3.43 20.70 11.78
C LEU A 100 -4.35 19.95 12.74
N VAL A 101 -4.76 18.74 12.34
CA VAL A 101 -5.59 17.86 13.16
C VAL A 101 -4.69 16.90 13.95
N THR A 102 -4.97 16.74 15.25
CA THR A 102 -4.27 15.80 16.12
C THR A 102 -5.16 14.63 16.54
N ARG A 103 -4.61 13.41 16.54
CA ARG A 103 -5.21 12.25 17.21
C ARG A 103 -4.33 11.85 18.40
N GLY A 104 -4.74 12.23 19.61
CA GLY A 104 -3.88 12.16 20.78
C GLY A 104 -2.74 13.16 20.69
N LYS A 105 -1.49 12.70 20.75
CA LYS A 105 -0.28 13.54 20.62
C LYS A 105 0.28 13.64 19.19
N ASN A 106 -0.31 12.91 18.25
CA ASN A 106 0.21 12.77 16.90
C ASN A 106 -0.58 13.62 15.92
N LEU A 107 0.12 14.27 14.99
CA LEU A 107 -0.51 15.00 13.89
C LEU A 107 -0.96 14.01 12.81
N ILE A 108 -2.08 14.32 12.15
CA ILE A 108 -2.59 13.55 11.02
C ILE A 108 -2.52 14.44 9.77
N ALA A 109 -1.79 13.96 8.77
CA ALA A 109 -1.76 14.50 7.42
C ALA A 109 -2.51 13.57 6.48
N TYR A 110 -2.68 13.98 5.23
CA TYR A 110 -3.35 13.19 4.19
C TYR A 110 -2.46 13.08 2.96
N SER A 111 -2.55 11.94 2.28
CA SER A 111 -1.95 11.65 0.99
C SER A 111 -3.01 11.08 0.07
N ASP A 112 -2.97 11.45 -1.22
CA ASP A 112 -3.84 10.88 -2.24
C ASP A 112 -3.45 9.43 -2.62
N ASP A 113 -2.27 8.98 -2.20
CA ASP A 113 -1.77 7.62 -2.42
C ASP A 113 -2.15 6.67 -1.27
N PHE A 114 -2.04 7.15 -0.03
CA PHE A 114 -2.09 6.32 1.18
C PHE A 114 -3.12 6.74 2.22
N GLY A 115 -3.85 7.83 1.99
CA GLY A 115 -4.88 8.31 2.89
C GLY A 115 -4.30 8.99 4.14
N PRO A 116 -4.92 8.80 5.32
CA PRO A 116 -4.44 9.42 6.56
C PRO A 116 -3.06 8.90 6.96
N ILE A 117 -2.11 9.81 7.19
CA ILE A 117 -0.74 9.51 7.60
C ILE A 117 -0.47 10.14 8.96
N GLY A 118 -0.01 9.30 9.90
CA GLY A 118 0.39 9.74 11.23
C GLY A 118 1.81 10.32 11.23
N ILE A 119 1.98 11.48 11.85
CA ILE A 119 3.27 12.10 12.14
C ILE A 119 3.52 11.92 13.64
N PHE A 120 4.46 11.05 13.97
CA PHE A 120 4.74 10.57 15.33
C PHE A 120 5.89 11.31 16.03
N PHE A 121 6.39 12.39 15.42
CA PHE A 121 7.46 13.21 15.97
C PHE A 121 7.07 14.69 15.92
N PRO A 122 7.57 15.53 16.85
CA PRO A 122 7.31 16.95 16.83
C PRO A 122 7.90 17.59 15.57
N CYS A 123 7.07 18.27 14.77
CA CYS A 123 7.48 19.11 13.66
C CYS A 123 6.92 20.52 13.87
N PRO A 124 7.62 21.41 14.59
CA PRO A 124 7.14 22.76 14.86
C PRO A 124 7.05 23.63 13.59
N GLU A 125 7.78 23.26 12.54
CA GLU A 125 7.83 23.98 11.26
C GLU A 125 6.69 23.58 10.31
N ILE A 126 5.85 22.61 10.69
CA ILE A 126 4.76 22.16 9.83
C ILE A 126 3.63 23.19 9.83
N ASP A 127 3.33 23.70 8.65
CA ASP A 127 2.21 24.60 8.41
C ASP A 127 1.23 23.92 7.45
N ALA A 128 -0.04 23.86 7.86
CA ALA A 128 -1.14 23.25 7.11
C ALA A 128 -1.43 23.94 5.77
N LYS A 129 -0.88 25.12 5.52
CA LYS A 129 -1.01 25.85 4.25
C LYS A 129 -0.13 25.30 3.13
N PHE A 130 0.83 24.42 3.44
CA PHE A 130 1.76 23.86 2.46
C PHE A 130 1.58 22.35 2.33
N SER A 131 1.99 21.86 1.16
CA SER A 131 2.17 20.43 0.90
C SER A 131 3.64 20.05 1.04
N TYR A 132 3.90 18.82 1.45
CA TYR A 132 5.25 18.34 1.73
C TYR A 132 5.50 17.00 1.05
N ASP A 133 6.56 16.92 0.24
CA ASP A 133 7.05 15.65 -0.30
C ASP A 133 7.87 14.93 0.77
N VAL A 134 7.39 13.78 1.23
CA VAL A 134 8.00 13.05 2.35
C VAL A 134 8.16 11.57 2.03
N TRP A 135 9.06 10.94 2.77
CA TRP A 135 9.16 9.48 2.81
C TRP A 135 8.32 8.95 3.96
N VAL A 136 7.40 8.04 3.64
CA VAL A 136 6.54 7.37 4.62
C VAL A 136 6.89 5.89 4.72
N THR A 137 6.64 5.32 5.89
CA THR A 137 6.81 3.90 6.20
C THR A 137 5.53 3.38 6.82
N ARG A 138 5.38 2.06 6.78
CA ARG A 138 4.32 1.33 7.47
C ARG A 138 4.90 0.39 8.52
#